data_AF-A0A8T2LMF7-F1
#
_entry.id   AF-A0A8T2LMF7-F1
#
_cell.length_a   1.000
_cell.length_b   1.000
_cell.length_c   1.000
_cell.angle_alpha   90.00
_cell.angle_beta   90.00
_cell.angle_gamma   90.00
#
_symmetry.space_group_name_H-M   'P 1'
#
loop_
_entity.id
_entity.type
_entity.pdbx_description
1 polymer ?
#
loop_
_entity_poly.entity_id
_entity_poly.type
_entity_poly.pdbx_seq_one_letter_code
_entity_poly.pdbx_strand_id
1 'polypeptide(L)'
;MIILSWALFYLLFSFSSTLPWASCDNTWNTDNCSTVGKNRTFNWTEQSNSTSAATEFWERRVLSISGGIEELGKVNWEVLLCLIAVWIICYFCMWKGIKSSGKVVYFTATFLYVMLLVLLVRELTLPGALQGIVYYLYPDPERLLDPQVWMEAGTQVFFSYSSCVGLLTVLGSYNTYNNNCYK
;
A
#
# COMPACT_ATOMS: atom_id res chain seq x y z
N MET A 1 1.56 -11.16 -4.22
CA MET A 1 0.65 -11.16 -5.39
C MET A 1 -0.74 -10.64 -5.04
N ILE A 2 -1.36 -11.08 -3.94
CA ILE A 2 -2.68 -10.56 -3.52
C ILE A 2 -2.70 -9.04 -3.23
N ILE A 3 -1.67 -8.51 -2.55
CA ILE A 3 -1.56 -7.06 -2.29
C ILE A 3 -1.46 -6.28 -3.60
N LEU A 4 -0.70 -6.81 -4.58
CA LEU A 4 -0.60 -6.20 -5.91
C LEU A 4 -1.93 -6.28 -6.68
N SER A 5 -2.75 -7.32 -6.49
CA SER A 5 -4.07 -7.36 -7.09
C SER A 5 -5.02 -6.32 -6.50
N TRP A 6 -4.92 -6.02 -5.20
CA TRP A 6 -5.65 -4.91 -4.61
C TRP A 6 -5.18 -3.57 -5.20
N ALA A 7 -3.87 -3.36 -5.32
CA ALA A 7 -3.34 -2.15 -5.95
C ALA A 7 -3.81 -2.00 -7.41
N LEU A 8 -3.79 -3.09 -8.19
CA LEU A 8 -4.32 -3.09 -9.56
C LEU A 8 -5.83 -2.80 -9.58
N PHE A 9 -6.60 -3.37 -8.65
CA PHE A 9 -8.02 -3.09 -8.50
C PHE A 9 -8.27 -1.60 -8.24
N TYR A 10 -7.59 -0.99 -7.27
CA TYR A 10 -7.66 0.45 -7.02
C TYR A 10 -7.26 1.29 -8.24
N LEU A 11 -6.21 0.88 -8.95
CA LEU A 11 -5.75 1.54 -10.17
C LEU A 11 -6.83 1.53 -11.26
N LEU A 12 -7.49 0.39 -11.50
CA LEU A 12 -8.56 0.29 -12.50
C LEU A 12 -9.75 1.20 -12.14
N PHE A 13 -10.14 1.24 -10.86
CA PHE A 13 -11.23 2.12 -10.41
C PHE A 13 -10.86 3.60 -10.42
N SER A 14 -9.56 3.94 -10.35
CA SER A 14 -9.08 5.33 -10.38
C SER A 14 -9.29 6.04 -11.73
N PHE A 15 -9.57 5.30 -12.81
CA PHE A 15 -9.92 5.87 -14.12
C PHE A 15 -11.38 6.35 -14.22
N SER A 16 -12.18 6.14 -13.18
CA SER A 16 -13.56 6.64 -13.13
C SER A 16 -13.60 8.16 -12.87
N SER A 17 -14.60 8.85 -13.41
CA SER A 17 -14.78 10.31 -13.21
C SER A 17 -14.97 10.70 -11.74
N THR A 18 -15.68 9.87 -10.99
CA THR A 18 -15.87 9.99 -9.54
C THR A 18 -15.24 8.79 -8.86
N LEU A 19 -14.34 9.02 -7.90
CA LEU A 19 -13.69 7.92 -7.19
C LEU A 19 -14.70 7.20 -6.27
N PRO A 20 -14.76 5.86 -6.30
CA PRO A 20 -15.76 5.11 -5.55
C PRO A 20 -15.59 5.19 -4.03
N TRP A 21 -14.39 5.56 -3.56
CA TRP A 21 -14.10 5.81 -2.14
C TRP A 21 -14.24 7.29 -1.73
N ALA A 22 -14.73 8.17 -2.62
CA ALA A 22 -14.96 9.59 -2.31
C ALA A 22 -16.41 9.89 -1.87
N SER A 23 -17.38 9.05 -2.25
CA SER A 23 -18.80 9.22 -1.93
C SER A 23 -19.37 8.00 -1.20
N CYS A 24 -20.49 8.21 -0.49
CA CYS A 24 -21.25 7.13 0.15
C CYS A 24 -22.39 6.58 -0.73
N ASP A 25 -22.52 7.07 -1.96
CA ASP A 25 -23.66 6.78 -2.84
C ASP A 25 -23.41 5.52 -3.69
N ASN A 26 -22.96 4.43 -3.06
CA ASN A 26 -22.69 3.16 -3.74
C ASN A 26 -23.45 1.99 -3.10
N THR A 27 -23.58 0.89 -3.84
CA THR A 27 -24.36 -0.29 -3.43
C THR A 27 -23.77 -1.06 -2.26
N TRP A 28 -22.48 -0.87 -1.95
CA TRP A 28 -21.79 -1.54 -0.85
C TRP A 28 -21.74 -0.70 0.44
N ASN A 29 -22.20 0.55 0.39
CA ASN A 29 -22.16 1.45 1.54
C ASN A 29 -23.31 1.18 2.50
N THR A 30 -23.09 1.45 3.80
CA THR A 30 -24.15 1.40 4.82
C THR A 30 -24.69 2.78 5.17
N ASP A 31 -25.81 2.81 5.89
CA ASP A 31 -26.41 4.03 6.44
C ASP A 31 -25.46 4.79 7.39
N ASN A 32 -24.44 4.09 7.94
CA ASN A 32 -23.44 4.67 8.82
C ASN A 32 -22.30 5.37 8.07
N CYS A 33 -22.28 5.33 6.74
CA CYS A 33 -21.24 5.95 5.95
C CYS A 33 -21.29 7.48 6.05
N SER A 34 -20.12 8.08 6.30
CA SER A 34 -19.94 9.52 6.36
C SER A 34 -18.78 9.99 5.47
N THR A 35 -19.01 11.09 4.74
CA THR A 35 -17.97 11.78 3.97
C THR A 35 -17.47 12.99 4.74
N VAL A 36 -16.15 13.21 4.71
CA VAL A 36 -15.52 14.41 5.26
C VAL A 36 -15.98 15.60 4.42
N GLY A 37 -16.78 16.51 5.01
CA GLY A 37 -17.25 17.74 4.35
C GLY A 37 -18.76 17.89 4.15
N LYS A 38 -19.60 16.93 4.55
CA LYS A 38 -21.04 17.23 4.71
C LYS A 38 -21.21 18.12 5.93
N ASN A 39 -21.82 19.32 5.75
CA ASN A 39 -22.24 20.23 6.81
C ASN A 39 -23.20 19.52 7.78
N ARG A 40 -22.66 18.72 8.70
CA ARG A 40 -23.41 18.27 9.86
C ARG A 40 -23.42 19.44 10.82
N THR A 41 -24.58 20.04 11.03
CA THR A 41 -24.87 20.74 12.30
C THR A 41 -24.63 19.71 13.41
N PHE A 42 -23.48 19.80 14.07
CA PHE A 42 -23.02 18.85 15.08
C PHE A 42 -23.95 18.88 16.29
N ASN A 43 -24.91 17.95 16.37
CA ASN A 43 -25.43 17.48 17.64
C ASN A 43 -24.50 16.35 18.10
N TRP A 44 -23.69 16.64 19.12
CA TRP A 44 -22.56 15.85 19.63
C TRP A 44 -22.93 14.51 20.32
N THR A 45 -24.09 13.93 19.99
CA THR A 45 -24.61 12.73 20.67
C THR A 45 -24.64 11.46 19.82
N GLU A 46 -24.37 11.51 18.51
CA GLU A 46 -24.47 10.34 17.61
C GLU A 46 -23.18 10.07 16.79
N GLN A 47 -22.01 10.29 17.37
CA GLN A 47 -20.73 10.16 16.67
C GLN A 47 -19.88 8.97 17.14
N SER A 48 -20.51 7.85 17.49
CA SER A 48 -19.78 6.64 17.90
C SER A 48 -19.70 5.55 16.83
N ASN A 49 -20.61 5.54 15.84
CA ASN A 49 -20.73 4.42 14.88
C ASN A 49 -20.62 4.81 13.39
N SER A 50 -20.10 5.99 13.05
CA SER A 50 -19.92 6.39 11.65
C SER A 50 -18.60 5.89 11.06
N THR A 51 -18.65 5.31 9.86
CA THR A 51 -17.50 4.81 9.09
C THR A 51 -17.19 5.75 7.92
N SER A 52 -15.94 5.79 7.47
CA SER A 52 -15.57 6.57 6.28
C SER A 52 -15.88 5.82 4.99
N ALA A 53 -16.22 6.54 3.91
CA ALA A 53 -16.45 5.93 2.60
C ALA A 53 -15.25 5.07 2.10
N ALA A 54 -14.02 5.49 2.40
CA ALA A 54 -12.82 4.73 2.06
C ALA A 54 -12.67 3.43 2.86
N THR A 55 -13.01 3.46 4.16
CA THR A 55 -13.03 2.26 5.01
C THR A 55 -14.06 1.26 4.50
N GLU A 56 -15.28 1.72 4.20
CA GLU A 56 -16.32 0.83 3.67
C GLU A 56 -15.97 0.26 2.30
N PHE A 57 -15.37 1.07 1.43
CA PHE A 57 -14.87 0.58 0.14
C PHE A 57 -13.83 -0.54 0.34
N TRP A 58 -12.88 -0.35 1.25
CA TRP A 58 -11.87 -1.37 1.53
C TRP A 58 -12.47 -2.66 2.11
N GLU A 59 -13.27 -2.56 3.17
CA GLU A 59 -13.76 -3.72 3.91
C GLU A 59 -14.87 -4.48 3.16
N ARG A 60 -15.81 -3.76 2.56
CA ARG A 60 -17.02 -4.37 1.96
C ARG A 60 -16.85 -4.64 0.48
N ARG A 61 -16.14 -3.78 -0.26
CA ARG A 61 -15.99 -3.91 -1.72
C ARG A 61 -14.71 -4.62 -2.13
N VAL A 62 -13.56 -4.22 -1.60
CA VAL A 62 -12.26 -4.81 -1.98
C VAL A 62 -12.05 -6.16 -1.29
N LEU A 63 -12.12 -6.18 0.04
CA LEU A 63 -11.90 -7.39 0.84
C LEU A 63 -13.13 -8.30 0.87
N SER A 64 -14.34 -7.71 0.93
CA SER A 64 -15.59 -8.44 1.19
C SER A 64 -15.46 -9.31 2.45
N ILE A 65 -15.11 -8.67 3.57
CA ILE A 65 -14.81 -9.34 4.84
C ILE A 65 -15.99 -10.21 5.32
N SER A 66 -15.69 -11.44 5.76
CA SER A 66 -16.67 -12.38 6.30
C SER A 66 -16.90 -12.17 7.80
N GLY A 67 -17.87 -12.88 8.39
CA GLY A 67 -18.20 -12.78 9.81
C GLY A 67 -17.09 -13.26 10.76
N GLY A 68 -16.13 -14.04 10.26
CA GLY A 68 -15.00 -14.53 11.04
C GLY A 68 -14.08 -15.45 10.23
N ILE A 69 -12.98 -15.90 10.86
CA ILE A 69 -11.96 -16.76 10.23
C ILE A 69 -12.54 -18.14 9.85
N GLU A 70 -13.51 -18.63 10.64
CA GLU A 70 -14.19 -19.91 10.40
C GLU A 70 -15.12 -19.88 9.19
N GLU A 71 -15.54 -18.68 8.76
CA GLU A 71 -16.40 -18.48 7.61
C GLU A 71 -15.59 -17.90 6.45
N LEU A 72 -15.18 -18.76 5.51
CA LEU A 72 -14.35 -18.35 4.36
C LEU A 72 -15.05 -17.36 3.40
N GLY A 73 -16.34 -17.08 3.58
CA GLY A 73 -17.08 -16.11 2.78
C GLY A 73 -17.22 -16.51 1.31
N LYS A 74 -17.34 -15.51 0.43
CA LYS A 74 -17.43 -15.69 -1.03
C LYS A 74 -16.18 -15.15 -1.71
N VAL A 75 -15.76 -15.80 -2.80
CA VAL A 75 -14.65 -15.32 -3.62
C VAL A 75 -15.08 -14.09 -4.39
N ASN A 76 -14.34 -12.98 -4.21
CA ASN A 76 -14.53 -11.77 -5.00
C ASN A 76 -13.92 -11.95 -6.41
N TRP A 77 -14.79 -12.19 -7.40
CA TRP A 77 -14.38 -12.48 -8.78
C TRP A 77 -13.56 -11.37 -9.45
N GLU A 78 -13.82 -10.11 -9.11
CA GLU A 78 -13.10 -8.98 -9.70
C GLU A 78 -11.66 -8.91 -9.20
N VAL A 79 -11.46 -9.15 -7.89
CA VAL A 79 -10.12 -9.25 -7.29
C VAL A 79 -9.40 -10.50 -7.77
N LEU A 80 -10.11 -11.62 -7.96
CA LEU A 80 -9.55 -12.84 -8.54
C LEU A 80 -9.04 -12.59 -9.98
N LEU A 81 -9.80 -11.86 -10.80
CA LEU A 81 -9.36 -11.46 -12.14
C LEU A 81 -8.11 -10.60 -12.08
N CYS A 82 -8.07 -9.61 -11.17
CA CYS A 82 -6.88 -8.79 -10.94
C CYS A 82 -5.68 -9.63 -10.50
N LEU A 83 -5.90 -10.66 -9.68
CA LEU A 83 -4.85 -11.60 -9.26
C LEU A 83 -4.30 -12.38 -10.45
N ILE A 84 -5.16 -12.93 -11.30
CA ILE A 84 -4.74 -13.64 -12.53
C ILE A 84 -3.95 -12.70 -13.44
N ALA A 85 -4.40 -11.45 -13.62
CA ALA A 85 -3.70 -10.46 -14.43
C ALA A 85 -2.30 -10.15 -13.88
N VAL A 86 -2.16 -9.93 -12.57
CA VAL A 86 -0.85 -9.71 -11.92
C VAL A 86 0.07 -10.92 -12.13
N TRP A 87 -0.43 -12.13 -11.98
CA TRP A 87 0.33 -13.35 -12.25
C TRP A 87 0.86 -13.42 -13.68
N ILE A 88 0.01 -13.12 -14.67
CA ILE A 88 0.40 -13.08 -16.08
C ILE A 88 1.48 -12.02 -16.32
N ILE A 89 1.30 -10.81 -15.78
CA ILE A 89 2.28 -9.72 -15.91
C ILE A 89 3.63 -10.13 -15.29
N CYS A 90 3.63 -10.65 -14.06
CA CYS A 90 4.86 -11.11 -13.40
C CYS A 90 5.55 -12.23 -14.18
N TYR A 91 4.78 -13.16 -14.76
CA TYR A 91 5.32 -14.20 -15.62
C TYR A 91 6.05 -13.61 -16.84
N PHE A 92 5.41 -12.68 -17.57
CA PHE A 92 6.04 -12.03 -18.73
C PHE A 92 7.27 -11.19 -18.35
N CYS A 93 7.28 -10.53 -17.19
CA CYS A 93 8.45 -9.81 -16.69
C CYS A 93 9.66 -10.74 -16.46
N MET A 94 9.42 -11.99 -16.06
CA MET A 94 10.47 -12.95 -15.75
C MET A 94 10.83 -13.90 -16.91
N TRP A 95 9.92 -14.13 -17.86
CA TRP A 95 10.08 -15.18 -18.89
C TRP A 95 11.41 -15.05 -19.66
N LYS A 96 11.81 -13.85 -20.07
CA LYS A 96 13.09 -13.65 -20.79
C LYS A 96 14.34 -13.63 -19.90
N GLY A 97 14.22 -14.05 -18.63
CA GLY A 97 15.32 -14.15 -17.67
C GLY A 97 15.77 -12.80 -17.08
N ILE A 98 16.84 -12.86 -16.29
CA ILE A 98 17.28 -11.72 -15.44
C ILE A 98 17.71 -10.50 -16.26
N LYS A 99 18.26 -10.68 -17.47
CA LYS A 99 18.69 -9.58 -18.35
C LYS A 99 17.51 -8.76 -18.87
N SER A 100 16.38 -9.40 -19.13
CA SER A 100 15.15 -8.70 -19.54
C SER A 100 14.42 -8.10 -18.34
N SER A 101 14.34 -8.85 -17.24
CA SER A 101 13.75 -8.37 -15.98
C SER A 101 14.45 -7.11 -15.48
N GLY A 102 15.79 -7.05 -15.55
CA GLY A 102 16.56 -5.87 -15.19
C GLY A 102 16.13 -4.59 -15.91
N LYS A 103 15.79 -4.66 -17.21
CA LYS A 103 15.28 -3.50 -17.97
C LYS A 103 13.93 -3.01 -17.46
N VAL A 104 13.03 -3.94 -17.09
CA VAL A 104 11.73 -3.61 -16.49
C VAL A 104 11.94 -2.95 -15.13
N VAL A 105 12.86 -3.49 -14.32
CA VAL A 105 13.21 -2.96 -13.00
C VAL A 105 13.76 -1.53 -13.08
N TYR A 106 14.59 -1.20 -14.07
CA TYR A 106 15.06 0.18 -14.27
C TYR A 106 13.90 1.16 -14.40
N PHE A 107 12.88 0.81 -15.18
CA PHE A 107 11.70 1.65 -15.32
C PHE A 107 10.88 1.70 -14.02
N THR A 108 10.54 0.54 -13.43
CA THR A 108 9.67 0.49 -12.25
C THR A 108 10.30 1.16 -11.03
N ALA A 109 11.59 0.94 -10.76
CA ALA A 109 12.29 1.56 -9.64
C ALA A 109 12.38 3.09 -9.82
N THR A 110 12.76 3.56 -11.01
CA THR A 110 12.85 5.00 -11.29
C THR A 110 11.49 5.68 -11.18
N PHE A 111 10.44 5.05 -11.74
CA PHE A 111 9.07 5.55 -11.67
C PHE A 111 8.59 5.72 -10.23
N LEU A 112 8.90 4.76 -9.33
CA LEU A 112 8.54 4.86 -7.92
C LEU A 112 9.17 6.09 -7.24
N TYR A 113 10.44 6.38 -7.50
CA TYR A 113 11.10 7.58 -6.97
C TYR A 113 10.47 8.88 -7.50
N VAL A 114 10.15 8.93 -8.80
CA VAL A 114 9.48 10.09 -9.40
C VAL A 114 8.10 10.29 -8.76
N MET A 115 7.34 9.22 -8.58
CA MET A 115 6.02 9.29 -7.94
C MET A 115 6.10 9.77 -6.49
N LEU A 116 7.05 9.26 -5.71
CA LEU A 116 7.27 9.71 -4.34
C LEU A 116 7.61 11.19 -4.28
N LEU A 117 8.42 11.70 -5.23
CA LEU A 117 8.76 13.12 -5.30
C LEU A 117 7.53 13.97 -5.63
N VAL A 118 6.70 13.55 -6.60
CA VAL A 118 5.47 14.27 -6.96
C VAL A 118 4.50 14.30 -5.78
N LEU A 119 4.32 13.17 -5.09
CA LEU A 119 3.50 13.09 -3.89
C LEU A 119 4.06 13.99 -2.79
N LEU A 120 5.37 13.94 -2.52
CA LEU A 120 6.01 14.80 -1.52
C LEU A 120 5.74 16.29 -1.79
N VAL A 121 5.97 16.75 -3.04
CA VAL A 121 5.70 18.16 -3.40
C VAL A 121 4.23 18.49 -3.20
N ARG A 122 3.31 17.62 -3.63
CA ARG A 122 1.88 17.83 -3.43
C ARG A 122 1.51 17.91 -1.95
N GLU A 123 1.90 16.94 -1.14
CA GLU A 123 1.60 16.89 0.29
C GLU A 123 2.17 18.11 1.04
N LEU A 124 3.37 18.57 0.69
CA LEU A 124 3.97 19.78 1.28
C LEU A 124 3.21 21.07 0.92
N THR A 125 2.50 21.09 -0.21
CA THR A 125 1.68 22.26 -0.60
C THR A 125 0.29 22.28 0.05
N LEU A 126 -0.15 21.20 0.69
CA LEU A 126 -1.45 21.15 1.35
C LEU A 126 -1.43 21.92 2.68
N PRO A 127 -2.53 22.63 3.02
CA PRO A 127 -2.65 23.28 4.32
C PRO A 127 -2.65 22.22 5.42
N GLY A 128 -1.86 22.43 6.46
CA GLY A 128 -1.73 21.47 7.57
C GLY A 128 -0.57 20.47 7.44
N ALA A 129 0.24 20.55 6.38
CA ALA A 129 1.38 19.63 6.18
C ALA A 129 2.41 19.67 7.31
N LEU A 130 2.70 20.87 7.86
CA LEU A 130 3.68 21.03 8.95
C LEU A 130 3.30 20.25 10.21
N GLN A 131 2.02 20.16 10.55
CA GLN A 131 1.55 19.40 11.70
C GLN A 131 1.85 17.91 11.56
N GLY A 132 1.67 17.35 10.35
CA GLY A 132 2.04 15.96 10.05
C GLY A 132 3.55 15.71 10.15
N ILE A 133 4.36 16.65 9.64
CA ILE A 133 5.83 16.56 9.71
C ILE A 133 6.31 16.60 11.16
N VAL A 134 5.79 17.54 11.95
CA VAL A 134 6.14 17.65 13.37
C VAL A 134 5.75 16.37 14.10
N TYR A 135 4.53 15.87 13.89
CA TYR A 135 4.10 14.61 14.51
C TYR A 135 5.00 13.42 14.15
N TYR A 136 5.44 13.32 12.89
CA TYR A 136 6.32 12.23 12.45
C TYR A 136 7.76 12.33 12.98
N LEU A 137 8.32 13.55 13.07
CA LEU A 137 9.73 13.77 13.42
C LEU A 137 9.98 14.14 14.89
N TYR A 138 8.95 14.47 15.66
CA TYR A 138 9.12 14.90 17.05
C TYR A 138 9.73 13.76 17.86
N PRO A 139 10.96 13.92 18.40
CA PRO A 139 11.64 12.85 19.09
C PRO A 139 11.08 12.68 20.50
N ASP A 140 10.83 11.43 20.90
CA ASP A 140 10.51 11.04 22.27
C ASP A 140 11.68 10.23 22.84
N PRO A 141 12.63 10.86 23.58
CA PRO A 141 13.83 10.19 24.07
C PRO A 141 13.54 9.05 25.06
N GLU A 142 12.41 9.10 25.77
CA GLU A 142 12.04 8.07 26.75
C GLU A 142 11.81 6.72 26.07
N ARG A 143 11.35 6.72 24.82
CA ARG A 143 11.16 5.51 24.01
C ARG A 143 12.46 4.79 23.68
N LEU A 144 13.60 5.48 23.66
CA LEU A 144 14.89 4.86 23.36
C LEU A 144 15.38 3.93 24.48
N LEU A 145 14.84 4.07 25.70
CA LEU A 145 15.11 3.19 26.82
C LEU A 145 14.35 1.86 26.74
N ASP A 146 13.31 1.80 25.91
CA ASP A 146 12.50 0.59 25.72
C ASP A 146 13.24 -0.40 24.79
N PRO A 147 13.60 -1.60 25.25
CA PRO A 147 14.25 -2.60 24.41
C PRO A 147 13.39 -3.04 23.22
N GLN A 148 12.06 -2.90 23.30
CA GLN A 148 11.16 -3.23 22.20
C GLN A 148 11.44 -2.37 20.96
N VAL A 149 11.74 -1.08 21.14
CA VAL A 149 12.04 -0.16 20.03
C VAL A 149 13.28 -0.62 19.25
N TRP A 150 14.29 -1.15 19.94
CA TRP A 150 15.50 -1.69 19.30
C TRP A 150 15.23 -3.01 18.57
N MET A 151 14.38 -3.88 19.13
CA MET A 151 13.97 -5.10 18.44
C MET A 151 13.18 -4.80 17.18
N GLU A 152 12.25 -3.85 17.23
CA GLU A 152 11.46 -3.40 16.08
C GLU A 152 12.34 -2.76 15.01
N ALA A 153 13.26 -1.87 15.40
CA ALA A 153 14.23 -1.25 14.48
C ALA A 153 15.14 -2.29 13.81
N GLY A 154 15.69 -3.24 14.58
CA GLY A 154 16.50 -4.33 14.04
C GLY A 154 15.70 -5.21 13.06
N THR A 155 14.45 -5.52 13.41
CA THR A 155 13.53 -6.29 12.55
C THR A 155 13.21 -5.55 11.25
N GLN A 156 12.96 -4.24 11.32
CA GLN A 156 12.70 -3.40 10.16
C GLN A 156 13.90 -3.39 9.20
N VAL A 157 15.12 -3.19 9.71
CA VAL A 157 16.35 -3.21 8.88
C VAL A 157 16.53 -4.59 8.26
N PHE A 158 16.39 -5.66 9.03
CA PHE A 158 16.58 -7.04 8.56
C PHE A 158 15.64 -7.39 7.39
N PHE A 159 14.34 -7.10 7.52
CA PHE A 159 13.37 -7.36 6.44
C PHE A 159 13.52 -6.39 5.26
N SER A 160 13.88 -5.13 5.50
CA SER A 160 14.08 -4.14 4.43
C SER A 160 15.21 -4.53 3.49
N TYR A 161 16.33 -5.03 4.02
CA TYR A 161 17.44 -5.53 3.20
C TYR A 161 17.23 -6.96 2.69
N SER A 162 16.20 -7.66 3.18
CA SER A 162 15.92 -9.07 2.84
C SER A 162 17.15 -9.98 3.04
N SER A 163 17.97 -9.67 4.06
CA SER A 163 19.11 -10.47 4.45
C SER A 163 18.61 -11.87 4.81
N CYS A 164 19.21 -12.92 4.24
CA CYS A 164 18.84 -14.35 4.42
C CYS A 164 17.71 -14.91 3.52
N VAL A 165 17.08 -14.14 2.64
CA VAL A 165 16.06 -14.69 1.70
C VAL A 165 16.71 -15.36 0.47
N GLY A 166 18.02 -15.17 0.26
CA GLY A 166 18.77 -15.71 -0.88
C GLY A 166 18.68 -14.87 -2.16
N LEU A 167 17.84 -13.83 -2.19
CA LEU A 167 17.69 -12.93 -3.34
C LEU A 167 19.03 -12.27 -3.72
N LEU A 168 19.75 -11.71 -2.76
CA LEU A 168 21.06 -11.07 -3.00
C LEU A 168 22.10 -12.07 -3.50
N THR A 169 22.09 -13.30 -2.98
CA THR A 169 22.97 -14.38 -3.45
C THR A 169 22.69 -14.73 -4.91
N VAL A 170 21.40 -14.87 -5.27
CA VAL A 170 20.98 -15.14 -6.65
C VAL A 170 21.39 -13.99 -7.57
N LEU A 171 21.12 -12.73 -7.19
CA LEU A 171 21.54 -11.56 -7.98
C LEU A 171 23.06 -11.49 -8.14
N GLY A 172 23.81 -11.78 -7.07
CA GLY A 172 25.27 -11.86 -7.09
C GLY A 172 25.83 -12.92 -8.05
N SER A 173 25.15 -14.06 -8.19
CA SER A 173 25.58 -15.15 -9.10
C SER A 173 25.56 -14.76 -10.59
N TYR A 174 24.80 -13.72 -10.96
CA TYR A 174 24.76 -13.19 -12.33
C TYR A 174 25.77 -12.06 -12.57
N ASN A 175 26.57 -11.70 -11.56
CA ASN A 175 27.56 -10.64 -11.66
C ASN A 175 28.89 -11.13 -12.25
N THR A 176 29.73 -10.20 -12.72
CA THR A 176 31.07 -10.56 -13.19
C THR A 176 31.99 -10.88 -12.02
N TYR A 177 32.92 -11.82 -12.21
CA TYR A 177 33.81 -12.31 -11.15
C TYR A 177 34.68 -11.20 -10.54
N ASN A 178 35.14 -10.26 -11.36
CA ASN A 178 35.98 -9.14 -10.94
C ASN A 178 35.17 -7.87 -10.61
N ASN A 179 33.86 -7.97 -10.38
CA ASN A 179 33.05 -6.82 -10.00
C ASN A 179 33.32 -6.42 -8.54
N ASN A 180 33.57 -5.14 -8.29
CA ASN A 180 33.67 -4.63 -6.92
C ASN A 180 32.27 -4.61 -6.29
N CYS A 181 31.99 -5.54 -5.38
CA CYS A 181 30.71 -5.68 -4.70
C CYS A 181 30.61 -4.90 -3.37
N TYR A 182 31.70 -4.27 -2.92
CA TYR A 182 31.72 -3.46 -1.70
C TYR A 182 31.20 -2.03 -1.92
N LYS A 183 31.31 -1.52 -3.16
CA LYS A 183 30.79 -0.23 -3.58
C LYS A 183 29.37 -0.36 -4.12
#